data_AF-A0A318CNW3-F1
#
_entry.id   AF-A0A318CNW3-F1
#
_cell.length_a   1.000
_cell.length_b   1.000
_cell.length_c   1.000
_cell.angle_alpha   90.00
_cell.angle_beta   90.00
_cell.angle_gamma   90.00
#
_symmetry.space_group_name_H-M   'P 1'
#
loop_
_entity.id
_entity.type
_entity.pdbx_description
1 polymer ?
#
loop_
_entity_poly.entity_id
_entity_poly.type
_entity_poly.pdbx_seq_one_letter_code
_entity_poly.pdbx_strand_id
1 'polypeptide(L)'
;MILTEGFFDVAKLVEAGCRNVVALMGNAVSGEQIERLVRIQTLVRFPQILLFLDRDQAGLTGAQQVREQLSHHGLSVTVFDWNQLVPLNGQGAQPIPESIQDPADMSLEQLRALRRQGIL
;
A
#
# COMPACT_ATOMS: atom_id res chain seq x y z
N MET A 1 -5.00 6.75 1.53
CA MET A 1 -4.48 6.64 0.15
C MET A 1 -3.47 5.52 0.17
N ILE A 2 -3.42 4.67 -0.87
CA ILE A 2 -2.49 3.54 -0.95
C ILE A 2 -1.43 3.87 -2.01
N LEU A 3 -0.15 3.73 -1.67
CA LEU A 3 0.95 3.80 -2.63
C LEU A 3 1.51 2.40 -2.87
N THR A 4 1.64 2.01 -4.13
CA THR A 4 2.16 0.71 -4.56
C THR A 4 3.42 0.87 -5.40
N GLU A 5 4.13 -0.23 -5.66
CA GLU A 5 5.33 -0.22 -6.49
C GLU A 5 4.97 -0.09 -7.98
N GLY A 6 4.04 -0.92 -8.46
CA GLY A 6 3.70 -1.04 -9.88
C GLY A 6 2.25 -0.67 -10.22
N PHE A 7 1.99 -0.51 -11.52
CA PHE A 7 0.64 -0.22 -12.04
C PHE A 7 -0.28 -1.44 -12.05
N PHE A 8 0.26 -2.66 -12.04
CA PHE A 8 -0.56 -3.88 -11.90
C PHE A 8 -1.20 -3.98 -10.52
N ASP A 9 -0.47 -3.57 -9.47
CA ASP A 9 -1.01 -3.45 -8.11
C ASP A 9 -2.18 -2.47 -8.07
N VAL A 10 -2.03 -1.31 -8.73
CA VAL A 10 -3.09 -0.31 -8.86
C VAL A 10 -4.31 -0.92 -9.52
N ALA A 11 -4.14 -1.62 -10.64
CA ALA A 11 -5.25 -2.25 -11.35
C ALA A 11 -5.97 -3.28 -10.47
N LYS A 12 -5.22 -4.12 -9.75
CA LYS A 12 -5.78 -5.14 -8.85
C LYS A 12 -6.53 -4.53 -7.68
N LEU A 13 -5.96 -3.50 -7.04
CA LEU A 13 -6.58 -2.80 -5.93
C LEU A 13 -7.85 -2.06 -6.38
N VAL A 14 -7.85 -1.47 -7.58
CA VAL A 14 -9.04 -0.84 -8.18
C VAL A 14 -10.13 -1.88 -8.44
N GLU A 15 -9.79 -3.06 -8.96
CA GLU A 15 -10.72 -4.19 -9.14
C GLU A 15 -11.31 -4.67 -7.81
N ALA A 16 -10.52 -4.61 -6.73
CA ALA A 16 -10.97 -4.88 -5.36
C ALA A 16 -11.79 -3.73 -4.73
N GLY A 17 -11.90 -2.59 -5.40
CA GLY A 17 -12.69 -1.43 -4.97
C GLY A 17 -11.92 -0.35 -4.21
N CYS A 18 -10.59 -0.44 -4.14
CA CYS A 18 -9.72 0.60 -3.61
C CYS A 18 -9.50 1.67 -4.70
N ARG A 19 -10.06 2.87 -4.53
CA ARG A 19 -10.06 3.91 -5.57
C ARG A 19 -8.98 4.99 -5.40
N ASN A 20 -8.41 5.10 -4.21
CA ASN A 20 -7.38 6.10 -3.87
C ASN A 20 -6.00 5.43 -3.85
N VAL A 21 -5.58 4.92 -5.01
CA VAL A 21 -4.37 4.11 -5.18
C VAL A 21 -3.47 4.74 -6.24
N VAL A 22 -2.17 4.81 -5.98
CA VAL A 22 -1.17 5.42 -6.87
C VAL A 22 0.08 4.54 -6.90
N ALA A 23 0.67 4.33 -8.08
CA ALA A 23 1.95 3.65 -8.21
C ALA A 23 3.11 4.66 -8.12
N LEU A 24 4.16 4.29 -7.38
CA LEU A 24 5.45 5.00 -7.36
C LEU A 24 6.27 4.73 -8.63
N MET A 25 6.03 3.61 -9.31
CA MET A 25 6.82 3.07 -10.42
C MET A 25 8.23 2.67 -9.97
N GLY A 26 8.27 1.92 -8.86
CA GLY A 26 9.48 1.47 -8.16
C GLY A 26 9.33 1.58 -6.64
N ASN A 27 10.41 1.27 -5.92
CA ASN A 27 10.45 1.25 -4.45
C ASN A 27 10.94 2.55 -3.80
N ALA A 28 11.20 3.60 -4.59
CA ALA A 28 11.68 4.89 -4.14
C ALA A 28 10.72 6.01 -4.55
N VAL A 29 10.74 7.13 -3.82
CA VAL A 29 9.97 8.32 -4.15
C VAL A 29 10.89 9.50 -4.50
N SER A 30 10.59 10.17 -5.60
CA SER A 30 11.31 11.38 -6.02
C SER A 30 10.77 12.64 -5.33
N GLY A 31 11.59 13.70 -5.24
CA GLY A 31 11.15 14.99 -4.69
C GLY A 31 9.90 15.55 -5.40
N GLU A 32 9.82 15.41 -6.73
CA GLU A 32 8.64 15.86 -7.48
C GLU A 32 7.38 15.06 -7.12
N GLN A 33 7.49 13.75 -6.91
CA GLN A 33 6.37 12.93 -6.43
C GLN A 33 5.95 13.35 -5.01
N ILE A 34 6.89 13.66 -4.12
CA ILE A 34 6.59 14.16 -2.77
C ILE A 34 5.81 15.48 -2.84
N GLU A 35 6.29 16.45 -3.63
CA GLU A 35 5.60 17.74 -3.81
C GLU A 35 4.17 17.56 -4.33
N ARG A 36 3.98 16.66 -5.30
CA ARG A 36 2.66 16.29 -5.81
C ARG A 36 1.78 15.67 -4.72
N LEU A 37 2.31 14.77 -3.89
CA LEU A 37 1.56 14.15 -2.79
C LEU A 37 1.14 15.18 -1.73
N VAL A 38 2.04 16.09 -1.35
CA VAL A 38 1.72 17.21 -0.43
C VAL A 38 0.63 18.09 -1.02
N ARG A 39 0.71 18.41 -2.32
CA ARG A 39 -0.34 19.19 -3.00
C ARG A 39 -1.68 18.46 -3.04
N ILE A 40 -1.70 17.15 -3.29
CA ILE A 40 -2.94 16.38 -3.26
C ILE A 40 -3.52 16.36 -1.84
N GLN A 41 -2.66 16.22 -0.82
CA GLN A 41 -3.09 16.23 0.58
C GLN A 41 -3.77 17.55 0.97
N THR A 42 -3.28 18.70 0.49
CA THR A 42 -3.91 20.00 0.80
C THR A 42 -5.24 20.20 0.08
N LEU A 43 -5.39 19.66 -1.14
CA LEU A 43 -6.60 19.81 -1.96
C LEU A 43 -7.71 18.81 -1.60
N VAL A 44 -7.36 17.54 -1.45
CA VAL A 44 -8.32 16.43 -1.31
C VAL A 44 -8.48 15.99 0.14
N ARG A 45 -7.49 16.25 1.00
CA ARG A 45 -7.42 15.85 2.41
C ARG A 45 -7.69 14.36 2.63
N PHE A 46 -6.64 13.55 2.65
CA PHE A 46 -6.72 12.16 3.11
C PHE A 46 -6.09 12.03 4.51
N PRO A 47 -6.59 11.11 5.37
CA PRO A 47 -6.09 11.02 6.74
C PRO A 47 -4.68 10.43 6.82
N GLN A 48 -4.36 9.48 5.93
CA GLN A 48 -3.13 8.70 5.98
C GLN A 48 -2.77 8.12 4.61
N ILE A 49 -1.49 7.93 4.37
CA ILE A 49 -0.91 7.13 3.30
C ILE A 49 -0.54 5.75 3.84
N LEU A 50 -0.97 4.70 3.16
CA LEU A 50 -0.49 3.33 3.36
C LEU A 50 0.49 2.99 2.24
N LEU A 51 1.72 2.61 2.59
CA LEU A 51 2.69 2.05 1.66
C LEU A 51 2.46 0.55 1.57
N PHE A 52 2.09 0.07 0.39
CA PHE A 52 1.83 -1.33 0.08
C PHE A 52 2.74 -1.76 -1.07
N LEU A 53 4.05 -1.75 -0.79
CA LEU A 53 5.09 -2.19 -1.71
C LEU A 53 5.31 -3.70 -1.60
N ASP A 54 6.06 -4.24 -2.55
CA ASP A 54 6.32 -5.66 -2.71
C ASP A 54 6.98 -6.26 -1.45
N ARG A 55 6.70 -7.53 -1.19
CA ARG A 55 7.18 -8.36 -0.08
C ARG A 55 8.59 -8.91 -0.35
N ASP A 56 9.42 -8.18 -1.06
CA ASP A 56 10.81 -8.52 -1.27
C ASP A 56 11.75 -7.58 -0.50
N GLN A 57 13.05 -7.85 -0.54
CA GLN A 57 14.02 -7.03 0.19
C GLN A 57 14.00 -5.56 -0.26
N ALA A 58 13.74 -5.31 -1.55
CA ALA A 58 13.78 -4.00 -2.16
C ALA A 58 12.55 -3.18 -1.77
N GLY A 59 11.35 -3.75 -1.87
CA GLY A 59 10.09 -3.17 -1.43
C GLY A 59 10.05 -2.94 0.09
N LEU A 60 10.53 -3.89 0.91
CA LEU A 60 10.58 -3.72 2.37
C LEU A 60 11.53 -2.58 2.78
N THR A 61 12.71 -2.50 2.17
CA THR A 61 13.69 -1.43 2.47
C THR A 61 13.18 -0.09 1.96
N GLY A 62 12.66 -0.07 0.73
CA GLY A 62 12.08 1.10 0.08
C GLY A 62 10.90 1.67 0.86
N ALA A 63 10.01 0.83 1.38
CA ALA A 63 8.86 1.27 2.17
C ALA A 63 9.30 2.03 3.44
N GLN A 64 10.37 1.61 4.11
CA GLN A 64 10.89 2.34 5.27
C GLN A 64 11.47 3.70 4.87
N GLN A 65 12.25 3.74 3.79
CA GLN A 65 12.85 4.98 3.28
C GLN A 65 11.78 5.98 2.81
N VAL A 66 10.81 5.52 2.02
CA VAL A 66 9.68 6.33 1.54
C VAL A 66 8.85 6.82 2.73
N ARG A 67 8.60 5.98 3.74
CA ARG A 67 7.90 6.40 4.96
C ARG A 67 8.63 7.54 5.65
N GLU A 68 9.93 7.44 5.85
CA GLU A 68 10.74 8.48 6.48
C GLU A 68 10.70 9.78 5.66
N GLN A 69 10.95 9.70 4.35
CA GLN A 69 10.93 10.84 3.45
C GLN A 69 9.59 11.57 3.44
N LEU A 70 8.46 10.85 3.35
CA LEU A 70 7.13 11.44 3.37
C LEU A 70 6.76 12.00 4.76
N SER A 71 7.15 11.32 5.84
CA SER A 71 6.91 11.79 7.21
C SER A 71 7.67 13.08 7.51
N HIS A 72 8.89 13.25 6.98
CA HIS A 72 9.64 14.51 7.07
C HIS A 72 8.90 15.70 6.42
N HIS A 73 8.01 15.43 5.46
CA HIS A 73 7.16 16.44 4.82
C HIS A 73 5.77 16.57 5.47
N GLY A 74 5.58 16.00 6.67
CA GLY A 74 4.35 16.14 7.45
C GLY A 74 3.19 15.25 7.00
N LEU A 75 3.44 14.26 6.14
CA LEU A 75 2.42 13.29 5.75
C LEU A 75 2.34 12.15 6.78
N SER A 76 1.13 11.77 7.19
CA SER A 76 0.94 10.57 8.01
C SER A 76 1.09 9.34 7.12
N VAL A 77 2.08 8.48 7.42
CA VAL A 77 2.40 7.31 6.60
C VAL A 77 2.52 6.05 7.46
N THR A 78 1.85 4.98 7.04
CA THR A 78 1.98 3.62 7.55
C THR A 78 2.52 2.69 6.47
N VAL A 79 3.13 1.59 6.89
CA VAL A 79 3.62 0.53 6.00
C VAL A 79 2.73 -0.67 6.21
N PHE A 80 2.31 -1.31 5.13
CA PHE A 80 1.55 -2.55 5.18
C PHE A 80 2.36 -3.63 5.87
N ASP A 81 1.77 -4.25 6.91
CA ASP A 81 2.42 -5.34 7.62
C ASP A 81 2.18 -6.66 6.90
N TRP A 82 3.20 -7.16 6.21
CA TRP A 82 3.16 -8.46 5.53
C TRP A 82 3.12 -9.66 6.50
N ASN A 83 3.43 -9.46 7.77
CA ASN A 83 3.40 -10.51 8.81
C ASN A 83 2.07 -10.56 9.58
N GLN A 84 1.12 -9.68 9.24
CA GLN A 84 -0.18 -9.66 9.91
C GLN A 84 -0.98 -10.94 9.65
N LEU A 85 -1.79 -11.31 10.66
CA LEU A 85 -2.74 -12.40 10.52
C LEU A 85 -4.06 -11.85 9.98
N VAL A 86 -4.53 -12.42 8.87
CA VAL A 86 -5.74 -11.96 8.18
C VAL A 86 -6.73 -13.10 8.01
N PRO A 87 -8.02 -12.91 8.34
CA PRO A 87 -9.05 -13.90 8.10
C PRO A 87 -9.38 -13.91 6.61
N LEU A 88 -8.67 -14.74 5.86
CA LEU A 88 -8.87 -14.93 4.44
C LEU A 88 -9.89 -16.06 4.22
N ASN A 89 -10.82 -15.86 3.29
CA ASN A 89 -11.77 -16.89 2.82
C ASN A 89 -12.64 -17.52 3.93
N GLY A 90 -13.02 -16.73 4.94
CA GLY A 90 -13.88 -17.20 6.04
C GLY A 90 -13.21 -18.16 7.03
N GLN A 91 -11.90 -18.38 6.91
CA GLN A 91 -11.11 -19.11 7.89
C GLN A 91 -10.66 -18.17 9.03
N GLY A 92 -10.12 -18.75 10.12
CA GLY A 92 -9.50 -17.98 11.20
C GLY A 92 -8.34 -17.11 10.69
N ALA A 93 -7.88 -16.17 11.49
CA ALA A 93 -6.76 -15.30 11.11
C ALA A 93 -5.50 -16.15 10.84
N GLN A 94 -5.00 -16.12 9.61
CA GLN A 94 -3.83 -16.87 9.16
C GLN A 94 -2.77 -15.91 8.59
N PRO A 95 -1.48 -16.28 8.59
CA PRO A 95 -0.46 -15.50 7.92
C PRO A 95 -0.73 -15.36 6.42
N ILE A 96 -0.30 -14.25 5.82
CA ILE A 96 -0.30 -14.10 4.37
C ILE A 96 0.69 -15.10 3.77
N PRO A 97 0.25 -15.99 2.85
CA PRO A 97 1.12 -17.00 2.23
C PRO A 97 2.39 -16.40 1.66
N GLU A 98 3.54 -17.06 1.85
CA GLU A 98 4.83 -16.62 1.31
C GLU A 98 4.86 -16.60 -0.23
N SER A 99 3.93 -17.28 -0.89
CA SER A 99 3.78 -17.20 -2.35
C SER A 99 3.23 -15.86 -2.85
N ILE A 100 2.66 -15.04 -1.97
CA ILE A 100 2.15 -13.71 -2.32
C ILE A 100 3.28 -12.72 -2.08
N GLN A 101 3.79 -12.15 -3.18
CA GLN A 101 4.95 -11.26 -3.18
C GLN A 101 4.55 -9.81 -3.45
N ASP A 102 3.40 -9.54 -4.06
CA ASP A 102 2.92 -8.18 -4.31
C ASP A 102 1.39 -8.07 -4.12
N PRO A 103 0.80 -6.86 -4.18
CA PRO A 103 -0.65 -6.70 -4.14
C PRO A 103 -1.38 -7.36 -5.32
N ALA A 104 -0.75 -7.50 -6.48
CA ALA A 104 -1.35 -8.10 -7.67
C ALA A 104 -1.53 -9.63 -7.55
N ASP A 105 -0.68 -10.31 -6.77
CA ASP A 105 -0.74 -11.72 -6.42
C ASP A 105 -1.95 -12.07 -5.53
N MET A 106 -2.48 -11.09 -4.78
CA MET A 106 -3.63 -11.31 -3.90
C MET A 106 -4.92 -11.55 -4.69
N SER A 107 -5.75 -12.46 -4.21
CA SER A 107 -7.10 -12.64 -4.74
C SER A 107 -7.98 -11.41 -4.42
N LEU A 108 -9.00 -11.18 -5.24
CA LEU A 108 -9.97 -10.10 -4.97
C LEU A 108 -10.69 -10.28 -3.64
N GLU A 109 -10.93 -11.51 -3.23
CA GLU A 109 -11.55 -11.79 -1.93
C GLU A 109 -10.63 -11.40 -0.78
N GLN A 110 -9.32 -11.68 -0.89
CA GLN A 110 -8.33 -11.28 0.10
C GLN A 110 -8.25 -9.76 0.24
N LEU A 111 -8.10 -9.04 -0.88
CA LEU A 111 -8.05 -7.57 -0.88
C LEU A 111 -9.34 -6.94 -0.34
N ARG A 112 -10.51 -7.49 -0.71
CA ARG A 112 -11.81 -7.04 -0.16
C ARG A 112 -11.95 -7.35 1.32
N ALA A 113 -11.38 -8.45 1.81
CA ALA A 113 -11.36 -8.78 3.23
C ALA A 113 -10.50 -7.77 4.01
N LEU A 114 -9.29 -7.46 3.54
CA LEU A 114 -8.42 -6.43 4.13
C LEU A 114 -9.11 -5.06 4.18
N ARG A 115 -9.76 -4.67 3.09
CA ARG A 115 -10.53 -3.42 3.01
C ARG A 115 -11.70 -3.38 4.00
N ARG A 116 -12.47 -4.48 4.14
CA ARG A 116 -13.57 -4.56 5.11
C ARG A 116 -13.09 -4.41 6.55
N GLN A 117 -11.84 -4.75 6.83
CA GLN A 117 -11.20 -4.61 8.14
C GLN A 117 -10.58 -3.22 8.35
N GLY A 118 -10.61 -2.34 7.35
CA GLY A 118 -10.00 -1.01 7.42
C GLY A 118 -8.47 -1.02 7.32
N ILE A 119 -7.88 -2.13 6.87
CA ILE A 119 -6.43 -2.22 6.61
C ILE A 119 -6.08 -1.51 5.29
N LEU A 120 -6.95 -1.62 4.28
CA LEU A 120 -6.85 -0.93 2.97
C LEU A 120 -7.88 0.19 2.82
#